data_AF-A0A521PPX0-F1
#
_entry.id   AF-A0A521PPX0-F1
#
_cell.length_a   1.000
_cell.length_b   1.000
_cell.length_c   1.000
_cell.angle_alpha   90.00
_cell.angle_beta   90.00
_cell.angle_gamma   90.00
#
_symmetry.space_group_name_H-M   'P 1'
#
loop_
_entity.id
_entity.type
_entity.pdbx_description
1 polymer ?
#
loop_
_entity_poly.entity_id
_entity_poly.type
_entity_poly.pdbx_seq_one_letter_code
_entity_poly.pdbx_strand_id
1 'polypeptide(L)'
;MDRRRRRTRALAGVALAALGGLALAADGRLPLQAMSWIPRDADPVRVFATQPTECLRVPADPAAARSVEIGRAAFRTPVLLGGQAARAGLSCESCHRSGRGNPDFQFPGASGGPGTADVTLSLFSSRRGNGVHDPRPIPDLSGPRERLNVASADLPQFIRGLVVEEFDGREPPPAVLAGLADYVRALGPAACPAFARERTSPRRLLDDARRAVRAAEASLAAGDPDGPTAALMIAAARARLFLIDERYVAQPAEVARLRAADARLAGLQAAARDGRPDAARGLARWRAASRDLEAMLVLRQPASLFDPDVLKTATNRRLPPKTS
;
A
#
# COMPACT_ATOMS: atom_id res chain seq x y z
N MET A 1 -74.90 43.67 -19.78
CA MET A 1 -75.56 42.90 -18.71
C MET A 1 -74.66 41.69 -18.45
N ASP A 2 -74.08 41.40 -17.29
CA ASP A 2 -74.34 41.81 -15.91
C ASP A 2 -73.04 41.74 -15.08
N ARG A 3 -73.03 42.48 -13.96
CA ARG A 3 -71.91 42.78 -13.06
C ARG A 3 -71.80 41.76 -11.92
N ARG A 4 -70.61 41.73 -11.28
CA ARG A 4 -70.28 41.71 -9.81
C ARG A 4 -69.24 40.61 -9.49
N ARG A 5 -67.97 40.89 -9.12
CA ARG A 5 -67.37 41.55 -7.93
C ARG A 5 -67.66 40.87 -6.56
N ARG A 6 -66.56 40.65 -5.82
CA ARG A 6 -66.35 40.46 -4.35
C ARG A 6 -66.18 38.99 -3.90
N ARG A 7 -65.28 38.59 -2.99
CA ARG A 7 -64.34 39.28 -2.06
C ARG A 7 -63.40 38.22 -1.42
N THR A 8 -62.12 38.57 -1.30
CA THR A 8 -61.17 38.33 -0.19
C THR A 8 -61.37 37.14 0.78
N ARG A 9 -60.30 36.36 1.01
CA ARG A 9 -59.72 36.12 2.34
C ARG A 9 -58.30 35.56 2.23
N ALA A 10 -57.39 36.22 2.95
CA ALA A 10 -55.99 35.86 3.15
C ALA A 10 -55.87 34.83 4.29
N LEU A 11 -54.96 33.87 4.12
CA LEU A 11 -54.25 33.11 5.16
C LEU A 11 -52.87 32.81 4.53
N ALA A 12 -51.81 33.57 4.78
CA ALA A 12 -50.96 33.55 5.98
C ALA A 12 -50.50 32.13 6.37
N GLY A 13 -49.22 31.82 6.15
CA GLY A 13 -48.55 30.80 6.96
C GLY A 13 -47.47 29.97 6.26
N VAL A 14 -46.22 30.23 6.69
CA VAL A 14 -45.07 29.32 6.72
C VAL A 14 -44.32 29.08 5.40
N ALA A 15 -43.45 30.04 5.05
CA ALA A 15 -42.20 29.72 4.37
C ALA A 15 -41.27 29.02 5.38
N LEU A 16 -41.16 27.70 5.33
CA LEU A 16 -40.08 26.97 5.99
C LEU A 16 -38.79 27.23 5.19
N ALA A 17 -37.95 28.09 5.72
CA ALA A 17 -36.56 28.23 5.30
C ALA A 17 -35.86 26.88 5.53
N ALA A 18 -35.67 26.12 4.46
CA ALA A 18 -34.83 24.93 4.46
C ALA A 18 -33.35 25.37 4.54
N LEU A 19 -32.91 25.75 5.73
CA LEU A 19 -31.51 25.67 6.15
C LEU A 19 -31.20 24.19 6.45
N GLY A 20 -31.26 23.36 5.40
CA GLY A 20 -30.82 21.97 5.45
C GLY A 20 -29.33 21.95 5.21
N GLY A 21 -28.55 21.86 6.29
CA GLY A 21 -27.10 21.72 6.24
C GLY A 21 -26.70 20.59 5.28
N LEU A 22 -25.65 20.85 4.50
CA LEU A 22 -24.88 19.84 3.79
C LEU A 22 -24.35 18.84 4.82
N ALA A 23 -25.17 17.86 5.18
CA ALA A 23 -24.68 16.61 5.73
C ALA A 23 -23.90 15.95 4.58
N LEU A 24 -22.59 16.21 4.56
CA LEU A 24 -21.64 15.34 3.87
C LEU A 24 -21.98 13.93 4.33
N ALA A 25 -22.60 13.15 3.45
CA ALA A 25 -22.80 11.73 3.68
C ALA A 25 -21.46 11.16 4.14
N ALA A 26 -21.44 10.60 5.34
CA ALA A 26 -20.27 9.93 5.88
C ALA A 26 -20.05 8.70 5.01
N ASP A 27 -19.32 8.90 3.92
CA ASP A 27 -19.03 7.93 2.89
C ASP A 27 -18.45 6.70 3.58
N GLY A 28 -19.18 5.58 3.66
CA GLY A 28 -18.95 4.43 4.58
C GLY A 28 -17.60 3.72 4.47
N ARG A 29 -16.65 4.28 3.72
CA ARG A 29 -15.30 3.79 3.48
C ARG A 29 -14.42 4.01 4.71
N LEU A 30 -13.63 2.99 5.04
CA LEU A 30 -12.60 3.07 6.06
C LEU A 30 -11.57 4.16 5.69
N PRO A 31 -11.06 4.94 6.65
CA PRO A 31 -10.07 5.99 6.39
C PRO A 31 -8.81 5.49 5.66
N LEU A 32 -8.42 4.25 5.91
CA LEU A 32 -7.33 3.57 5.23
C LEU A 32 -7.84 2.22 4.73
N GLN A 33 -7.57 1.84 3.48
CA GLN A 33 -7.90 0.53 2.93
C GLN A 33 -7.38 -0.60 3.81
N ALA A 34 -6.20 -0.40 4.42
CA ALA A 34 -5.55 -1.34 5.31
C ALA A 34 -6.37 -1.73 6.55
N MET A 35 -7.35 -0.90 6.95
CA MET A 35 -8.24 -1.21 8.08
C MET A 35 -9.19 -2.37 7.78
N SER A 36 -9.34 -2.78 6.52
CA SER A 36 -10.19 -3.91 6.13
C SER A 36 -9.62 -5.28 6.52
N TRP A 37 -8.34 -5.35 6.88
CA TRP A 37 -7.63 -6.59 7.19
C TRP A 37 -6.86 -6.54 8.52
N ILE A 38 -7.37 -5.78 9.49
CA ILE A 38 -6.91 -5.79 10.87
C ILE A 38 -8.09 -6.10 11.82
N PRO A 39 -7.85 -6.50 13.09
CA PRO A 39 -8.91 -6.67 14.06
C PRO A 39 -9.73 -5.39 14.25
N ARG A 40 -11.05 -5.52 14.39
CA ARG A 40 -11.96 -4.35 14.55
C ARG A 40 -11.71 -3.57 15.84
N ASP A 41 -11.15 -4.21 16.84
CA ASP A 41 -10.80 -3.67 18.15
C ASP A 41 -9.33 -3.22 18.24
N ALA A 42 -8.54 -3.40 17.19
CA ALA A 42 -7.14 -2.96 17.17
C ALA A 42 -7.06 -1.42 17.20
N ASP A 43 -6.13 -0.90 18.01
CA ASP A 43 -5.83 0.54 18.04
C ASP A 43 -5.20 0.98 16.71
N PRO A 44 -5.91 1.79 15.88
CA PRO A 44 -5.42 2.21 14.58
C PRO A 44 -4.17 3.09 14.68
N VAL A 45 -3.97 3.82 15.78
CA VAL A 45 -2.77 4.64 15.98
C VAL A 45 -1.56 3.75 16.16
N ARG A 46 -1.64 2.75 17.06
CA ARG A 46 -0.58 1.74 17.24
C ARG A 46 -0.22 1.04 15.94
N VAL A 47 -1.24 0.67 15.13
CA VAL A 47 -1.04 -0.08 13.90
C VAL A 47 -0.46 0.78 12.77
N PHE A 48 -1.00 1.99 12.54
CA PHE A 48 -0.72 2.75 11.31
C PHE A 48 0.14 4.01 11.47
N ALA A 49 0.23 4.60 12.67
CA ALA A 49 1.07 5.78 12.90
C ALA A 49 2.57 5.42 12.96
N THR A 50 2.88 4.16 13.25
CA THR A 50 4.24 3.62 13.26
C THR A 50 4.33 2.32 12.49
N GLN A 51 5.54 1.94 12.11
CA GLN A 51 5.86 0.64 11.51
C GLN A 51 7.11 0.03 12.16
N PRO A 52 7.28 -1.30 12.10
CA PRO A 52 8.54 -1.91 12.45
C PRO A 52 9.68 -1.36 11.58
N THR A 53 10.85 -1.19 12.18
CA THR A 53 12.05 -0.88 11.41
C THR A 53 12.46 -2.08 10.56
N GLU A 54 13.01 -1.79 9.39
CA GLU A 54 13.45 -2.80 8.44
C GLU A 54 14.87 -3.26 8.78
N CYS A 55 15.05 -4.54 9.08
CA CYS A 55 16.34 -5.12 9.46
C CYS A 55 17.13 -5.57 8.22
N LEU A 56 17.46 -4.61 7.35
CA LEU A 56 18.03 -4.88 6.02
C LEU A 56 19.52 -4.54 5.98
N ARG A 57 20.35 -5.54 5.65
CA ARG A 57 21.76 -5.33 5.31
C ARG A 57 21.88 -5.03 3.83
N VAL A 58 22.17 -3.78 3.49
CA VAL A 58 22.44 -3.39 2.10
C VAL A 58 23.82 -3.92 1.70
N PRO A 59 23.94 -4.73 0.63
CA PRO A 59 25.23 -5.18 0.11
C PRO A 59 26.13 -4.01 -0.31
N ALA A 60 27.45 -4.17 -0.16
CA ALA A 60 28.41 -3.18 -0.67
C ALA A 60 28.55 -3.23 -2.20
N ASP A 61 28.39 -4.42 -2.80
CA ASP A 61 28.40 -4.58 -4.25
C ASP A 61 27.17 -3.88 -4.88
N PRO A 62 27.36 -2.95 -5.83
CA PRO A 62 26.26 -2.20 -6.43
C PRO A 62 25.23 -3.05 -7.17
N ALA A 63 25.64 -4.17 -7.79
CA ALA A 63 24.73 -5.03 -8.52
C ALA A 63 23.82 -5.82 -7.56
N ALA A 64 24.40 -6.37 -6.49
CA ALA A 64 23.67 -7.02 -5.41
C ALA A 64 22.75 -6.04 -4.67
N ALA A 65 23.23 -4.82 -4.38
CA ALA A 65 22.40 -3.77 -3.77
C ALA A 65 21.18 -3.44 -4.65
N ARG A 66 21.38 -3.31 -5.97
CA ARG A 66 20.27 -3.11 -6.91
C ARG A 66 19.30 -4.29 -6.94
N SER A 67 19.77 -5.53 -6.89
CA SER A 67 18.90 -6.72 -6.82
C SER A 67 18.01 -6.67 -5.56
N VAL A 68 18.61 -6.36 -4.41
CA VAL A 68 17.88 -6.16 -3.14
C VAL A 68 16.86 -5.04 -3.25
N GLU A 69 17.18 -3.92 -3.90
CA GLU A 69 16.21 -2.82 -4.12
C GLU A 69 15.03 -3.24 -4.98
N ILE A 70 15.27 -3.99 -6.06
CA ILE A 70 14.21 -4.53 -6.92
C ILE A 70 13.29 -5.43 -6.10
N GLY A 71 13.87 -6.36 -5.34
CA GLY A 71 13.12 -7.25 -4.47
C GLY A 71 12.30 -6.52 -3.43
N ARG A 72 12.93 -5.57 -2.74
CA ARG A 72 12.26 -4.75 -1.74
C ARG A 72 11.06 -4.02 -2.35
N ALA A 73 11.22 -3.35 -3.48
CA ALA A 73 10.12 -2.66 -4.15
C ALA A 73 9.00 -3.63 -4.58
N ALA A 74 9.35 -4.78 -5.17
CA ALA A 74 8.38 -5.80 -5.57
C ALA A 74 7.59 -6.36 -4.37
N PHE A 75 8.26 -6.66 -3.26
CA PHE A 75 7.69 -7.16 -2.01
C PHE A 75 6.57 -6.25 -1.45
N ARG A 76 6.64 -4.97 -1.81
CA ARG A 76 5.79 -3.89 -1.32
C ARG A 76 4.68 -3.49 -2.30
N THR A 77 4.51 -4.28 -3.37
CA THR A 77 3.67 -3.93 -4.51
C THR A 77 2.48 -4.88 -4.62
N PRO A 78 1.23 -4.41 -4.48
CA PRO A 78 0.07 -5.29 -4.57
C PRO A 78 -0.09 -6.01 -5.90
N VAL A 79 0.31 -5.38 -7.00
CA VAL A 79 0.20 -5.97 -8.35
C VAL A 79 1.24 -7.05 -8.65
N LEU A 80 2.15 -7.36 -7.72
CA LEU A 80 2.94 -8.59 -7.77
C LEU A 80 2.03 -9.81 -7.50
N LEU A 81 1.10 -9.66 -6.56
CA LEU A 81 0.05 -10.64 -6.30
C LEU A 81 -1.08 -10.47 -7.32
N GLY A 82 -1.96 -11.46 -7.41
CA GLY A 82 -3.15 -11.42 -8.25
C GLY A 82 -4.44 -11.58 -7.45
N GLY A 83 -5.49 -12.00 -8.15
CA GLY A 83 -6.74 -12.44 -7.56
C GLY A 83 -7.38 -11.46 -6.58
N GLN A 84 -7.85 -11.99 -5.44
CA GLN A 84 -8.47 -11.19 -4.37
C GLN A 84 -7.43 -10.40 -3.57
N ALA A 85 -6.21 -10.92 -3.42
CA ALA A 85 -5.17 -10.25 -2.65
C ALA A 85 -4.80 -8.89 -3.24
N ALA A 86 -4.52 -8.84 -4.55
CA ALA A 86 -4.22 -7.58 -5.23
C ALA A 86 -5.40 -6.59 -5.17
N ARG A 87 -6.64 -7.07 -5.33
CA ARG A 87 -7.86 -6.24 -5.23
C ARG A 87 -8.07 -5.67 -3.83
N ALA A 88 -7.72 -6.44 -2.79
CA ALA A 88 -7.74 -5.99 -1.41
C ALA A 88 -6.54 -5.08 -1.05
N GLY A 89 -5.62 -4.83 -1.99
CA GLY A 89 -4.43 -4.02 -1.76
C GLY A 89 -3.36 -4.74 -0.92
N LEU A 90 -3.41 -6.07 -0.85
CA LEU A 90 -2.41 -6.87 -0.15
C LEU A 90 -1.13 -6.97 -0.99
N SER A 91 0.00 -6.94 -0.29
CA SER A 91 1.34 -7.27 -0.81
C SER A 91 2.04 -8.19 0.18
N CYS A 92 3.26 -8.67 -0.12
CA CYS A 92 4.04 -9.43 0.86
C CYS A 92 4.25 -8.61 2.15
N GLU A 93 4.38 -7.28 2.05
CA GLU A 93 4.50 -6.37 3.21
C GLU A 93 3.25 -6.32 4.09
N SER A 94 2.06 -6.65 3.56
CA SER A 94 0.83 -6.66 4.35
C SER A 94 0.87 -7.73 5.46
N CYS A 95 1.43 -8.90 5.15
CA CYS A 95 1.70 -9.95 6.14
C CYS A 95 3.05 -9.73 6.84
N HIS A 96 4.06 -9.26 6.09
CA HIS A 96 5.43 -9.12 6.58
C HIS A 96 5.88 -7.65 6.61
N ARG A 97 5.33 -6.85 7.54
CA ARG A 97 5.58 -5.40 7.65
C ARG A 97 7.07 -5.08 7.79
N SER A 98 7.67 -4.43 6.79
CA SER A 98 9.12 -4.19 6.74
C SER A 98 9.97 -5.47 6.85
N GLY A 99 9.46 -6.61 6.38
CA GLY A 99 10.09 -7.92 6.54
C GLY A 99 9.93 -8.52 7.95
N ARG A 100 9.14 -7.91 8.83
CA ARG A 100 8.79 -8.41 10.17
C ARG A 100 7.41 -9.05 10.16
N GLY A 101 7.10 -9.93 11.10
CA GLY A 101 5.73 -10.45 11.23
C GLY A 101 4.72 -9.33 11.48
N ASN A 102 3.46 -9.53 11.07
CA ASN A 102 2.37 -8.60 11.34
C ASN A 102 1.36 -9.18 12.32
N PRO A 103 1.51 -8.96 13.64
CA PRO A 103 0.57 -9.49 14.64
C PRO A 103 -0.84 -8.91 14.52
N ASP A 104 -0.99 -7.81 13.79
CA ASP A 104 -2.26 -7.12 13.58
C ASP A 104 -2.93 -7.52 12.27
N PHE A 105 -2.34 -8.43 11.48
CA PHE A 105 -2.98 -8.91 10.26
C PHE A 105 -4.15 -9.85 10.62
N GLN A 106 -5.34 -9.54 10.13
CA GLN A 106 -6.50 -10.41 10.24
C GLN A 106 -7.39 -10.22 9.02
N PHE A 107 -7.29 -11.16 8.06
CA PHE A 107 -8.09 -11.12 6.85
C PHE A 107 -9.33 -12.02 7.00
N PRO A 108 -10.55 -11.49 6.78
CA PRO A 108 -11.78 -12.29 6.87
C PRO A 108 -11.73 -13.53 5.98
N GLY A 109 -11.95 -14.70 6.58
CA GLY A 109 -11.94 -15.98 5.87
C GLY A 109 -10.56 -16.60 5.62
N ALA A 110 -9.45 -15.89 5.88
CA ALA A 110 -8.10 -16.46 5.78
C ALA A 110 -7.35 -16.50 7.11
N SER A 111 -7.73 -15.71 8.11
CA SER A 111 -7.10 -15.73 9.43
C SER A 111 -7.93 -16.53 10.43
N GLY A 112 -7.28 -17.28 11.33
CA GLY A 112 -7.92 -17.90 12.50
C GLY A 112 -7.92 -16.96 13.71
N GLY A 113 -6.89 -16.12 13.79
CA GLY A 113 -6.76 -15.02 14.73
C GLY A 113 -5.78 -13.96 14.21
N PRO A 114 -5.60 -12.84 14.93
CA PRO A 114 -4.62 -11.81 14.56
C PRO A 114 -3.21 -12.40 14.43
N GLY A 115 -2.49 -12.02 13.37
CA GLY A 115 -1.13 -12.51 13.09
C GLY A 115 -1.05 -13.88 12.43
N THR A 116 -2.18 -14.43 11.98
CA THR A 116 -2.24 -15.70 11.25
C THR A 116 -2.80 -15.52 9.84
N ALA A 117 -2.39 -16.38 8.92
CA ALA A 117 -2.97 -16.47 7.59
C ALA A 117 -2.94 -17.92 7.09
N ASP A 118 -4.00 -18.30 6.40
CA ASP A 118 -4.07 -19.49 5.58
C ASP A 118 -3.98 -19.06 4.11
N VAL A 119 -2.83 -19.34 3.51
CA VAL A 119 -2.55 -19.05 2.09
C VAL A 119 -2.84 -20.26 1.20
N THR A 120 -3.30 -21.37 1.78
CA THR A 120 -3.64 -22.60 1.07
C THR A 120 -5.13 -22.71 0.72
N LEU A 121 -5.93 -21.73 1.15
CA LEU A 121 -7.34 -21.58 0.79
C LEU A 121 -7.51 -21.06 -0.64
N SER A 122 -8.60 -21.49 -1.28
CA SER A 122 -9.02 -20.98 -2.59
C SER A 122 -9.50 -19.52 -2.58
N LEU A 123 -9.47 -18.85 -1.42
CA LEU A 123 -9.82 -17.43 -1.30
C LEU A 123 -8.85 -16.55 -2.09
N PHE A 124 -7.55 -16.88 -2.06
CA PHE A 124 -6.50 -16.11 -2.72
C PHE A 124 -6.03 -16.70 -4.05
N SER A 125 -6.36 -17.97 -4.32
CA SER A 125 -5.91 -18.69 -5.50
C SER A 125 -7.02 -19.50 -6.17
N SER A 126 -7.07 -19.40 -7.50
CA SER A 126 -7.84 -20.27 -8.39
C SER A 126 -7.14 -21.61 -8.67
N ARG A 127 -5.86 -21.73 -8.30
CA ARG A 127 -4.99 -22.88 -8.60
C ARG A 127 -4.79 -23.81 -7.42
N ARG A 128 -4.97 -23.30 -6.20
CA ARG A 128 -4.79 -24.04 -4.94
C ARG A 128 -6.03 -23.94 -4.06
N GLY A 129 -6.10 -24.86 -3.11
CA GLY A 129 -7.25 -25.07 -2.25
C GLY A 129 -7.21 -26.47 -1.66
N ASN A 130 -6.74 -26.61 -0.42
CA ASN A 130 -6.80 -27.89 0.29
C ASN A 130 -8.20 -28.15 0.90
N GLY A 131 -9.09 -27.14 0.89
CA GLY A 131 -10.43 -27.22 1.49
C GLY A 131 -10.44 -27.23 3.03
N VAL A 132 -9.29 -26.99 3.67
CA VAL A 132 -9.12 -27.00 5.12
C VAL A 132 -8.72 -25.60 5.56
N HIS A 133 -9.38 -25.08 6.59
CA HIS A 133 -9.01 -23.81 7.22
C HIS A 133 -7.96 -24.06 8.30
N ASP A 134 -6.67 -24.04 7.93
CA ASP A 134 -5.54 -24.28 8.82
C ASP A 134 -4.55 -23.09 8.91
N PRO A 135 -5.03 -21.90 9.34
CA PRO A 135 -4.23 -20.68 9.39
C PRO A 135 -2.98 -20.84 10.24
N ARG A 136 -1.84 -20.38 9.71
CA ARG A 136 -0.53 -20.46 10.36
C ARG A 136 -0.06 -19.10 10.84
N PRO A 137 0.76 -19.04 11.91
CA PRO A 137 1.42 -17.80 12.31
C PRO A 137 2.27 -17.23 11.17
N ILE A 138 2.16 -15.93 10.94
CA ILE A 138 2.96 -15.24 9.91
C ILE A 138 4.40 -15.10 10.42
N PRO A 139 5.41 -15.67 9.74
CA PRO A 139 6.79 -15.63 10.22
C PRO A 139 7.42 -14.23 10.10
N ASP A 140 8.36 -13.96 11.00
CA ASP A 140 9.27 -12.81 10.91
C ASP A 140 10.44 -13.16 9.98
N LEU A 141 10.46 -12.58 8.77
CA LEU A 141 11.50 -12.85 7.76
C LEU A 141 12.88 -12.31 8.16
N SER A 142 12.91 -11.38 9.13
CA SER A 142 14.14 -10.84 9.72
C SER A 142 14.58 -11.61 10.97
N GLY A 143 13.82 -12.64 11.38
CA GLY A 143 14.18 -13.51 12.49
C GLY A 143 15.27 -14.54 12.15
N PRO A 144 15.53 -15.48 13.07
CA PRO A 144 16.45 -16.60 12.81
C PRO A 144 16.01 -17.42 11.60
N ARG A 145 16.96 -17.79 10.73
CA ARG A 145 16.69 -18.43 9.43
C ARG A 145 16.07 -19.81 9.57
N GLU A 146 16.40 -20.50 10.65
CA GLU A 146 15.91 -21.83 10.99
C GLU A 146 14.38 -21.85 11.20
N ARG A 147 13.75 -20.67 11.38
CA ARG A 147 12.29 -20.53 11.54
C ARG A 147 11.53 -20.33 10.22
N LEU A 148 12.22 -20.13 9.10
CA LEU A 148 11.56 -19.85 7.81
C LEU A 148 11.14 -21.11 7.04
N ASN A 149 11.49 -22.30 7.52
CA ASN A 149 11.12 -23.60 6.92
C ASN A 149 11.38 -23.71 5.40
N VAL A 150 12.34 -22.95 4.88
CA VAL A 150 12.77 -22.97 3.49
C VAL A 150 14.28 -22.74 3.42
N ALA A 151 14.98 -23.57 2.63
CA ALA A 151 16.40 -23.40 2.44
C ALA A 151 16.70 -22.17 1.58
N SER A 152 17.83 -21.50 1.83
CA SER A 152 18.20 -20.28 1.10
C SER A 152 18.31 -20.49 -0.42
N ALA A 153 18.74 -21.69 -0.85
CA ALA A 153 18.84 -22.06 -2.26
C ALA A 153 17.47 -22.17 -2.94
N ASP A 154 16.44 -22.61 -2.20
CA ASP A 154 15.09 -22.87 -2.73
C ASP A 154 14.18 -21.63 -2.69
N LEU A 155 14.63 -20.54 -2.05
CA LEU A 155 13.87 -19.29 -1.91
C LEU A 155 13.25 -18.77 -3.21
N PRO A 156 13.95 -18.72 -4.37
CA PRO A 156 13.35 -18.24 -5.60
C PRO A 156 12.15 -19.10 -6.04
N GLN A 157 12.29 -20.42 -6.02
CA GLN A 157 11.20 -21.32 -6.40
C GLN A 157 10.04 -21.25 -5.41
N PHE A 158 10.33 -21.16 -4.11
CA PHE A 158 9.33 -20.99 -3.07
C PHE A 158 8.53 -19.69 -3.25
N ILE A 159 9.21 -18.55 -3.42
CA ILE A 159 8.58 -17.25 -3.64
C ILE A 159 7.74 -17.24 -4.92
N ARG A 160 8.23 -17.86 -6.00
CA ARG A 160 7.45 -18.04 -7.23
C ARG A 160 6.15 -18.80 -6.95
N GLY A 161 6.24 -19.89 -6.18
CA GLY A 161 5.08 -20.69 -5.75
C GLY A 161 4.04 -19.84 -5.00
N LEU A 162 4.48 -19.03 -4.04
CA LEU A 162 3.60 -18.08 -3.33
C LEU A 162 2.91 -17.14 -4.32
N VAL A 163 3.68 -16.45 -5.16
CA VAL A 163 3.14 -15.44 -6.07
C VAL A 163 2.15 -16.06 -7.06
N VAL A 164 2.55 -17.10 -7.76
CA VAL A 164 1.81 -17.64 -8.91
C VAL A 164 0.73 -18.62 -8.48
N GLU A 165 1.03 -19.48 -7.50
CA GLU A 165 0.14 -20.60 -7.14
C GLU A 165 -0.75 -20.29 -5.93
N GLU A 166 -0.32 -19.44 -4.99
CA GLU A 166 -1.10 -19.14 -3.77
C GLU A 166 -1.83 -17.80 -3.83
N PHE A 167 -1.37 -16.89 -4.70
CA PHE A 167 -1.95 -15.54 -4.82
C PHE A 167 -2.39 -15.17 -6.25
N ASP A 168 -2.45 -16.13 -7.18
CA ASP A 168 -2.86 -15.92 -8.59
C ASP A 168 -2.07 -14.80 -9.32
N GLY A 169 -0.86 -14.49 -8.86
CA GLY A 169 0.04 -13.55 -9.50
C GLY A 169 0.48 -14.05 -10.88
N ARG A 170 0.93 -13.12 -11.72
CA ARG A 170 1.63 -13.47 -12.96
C ARG A 170 3.05 -13.94 -12.64
N GLU A 171 3.64 -14.70 -13.56
CA GLU A 171 5.07 -15.04 -13.47
C GLU A 171 5.90 -13.77 -13.27
N PRO A 172 6.66 -13.64 -12.17
CA PRO A 172 7.51 -12.48 -11.96
C PRO A 172 8.65 -12.44 -13.00
N PRO A 173 9.05 -11.25 -13.48
CA PRO A 173 10.26 -11.14 -14.29
C PRO A 173 11.48 -11.75 -13.58
N PRO A 174 12.46 -12.34 -14.29
CA PRO A 174 13.59 -13.01 -13.65
C PRO A 174 14.35 -12.13 -12.64
N ALA A 175 14.58 -10.86 -12.98
CA ALA A 175 15.22 -9.89 -12.08
C ALA A 175 14.39 -9.59 -10.83
N VAL A 176 13.05 -9.60 -10.94
CA VAL A 176 12.14 -9.44 -9.81
C VAL A 176 12.20 -10.65 -8.89
N LEU A 177 12.16 -11.87 -9.45
CA LEU A 177 12.21 -13.09 -8.66
C LEU A 177 13.54 -13.25 -7.92
N ALA A 178 14.66 -13.01 -8.62
CA ALA A 178 15.98 -12.98 -8.03
C ALA A 178 16.07 -11.90 -6.93
N GLY A 179 15.61 -10.69 -7.23
CA GLY A 179 15.59 -9.59 -6.27
C GLY A 179 14.79 -9.90 -5.01
N LEU A 180 13.60 -10.50 -5.13
CA LEU A 180 12.78 -10.89 -3.98
C LEU A 180 13.53 -11.87 -3.06
N ALA A 181 14.19 -12.88 -3.64
CA ALA A 181 15.00 -13.81 -2.87
C ALA A 181 16.19 -13.09 -2.21
N ASP A 182 16.88 -12.21 -2.93
CA ASP A 182 18.01 -11.43 -2.40
C ASP A 182 17.59 -10.48 -1.28
N TYR A 183 16.44 -9.82 -1.41
CA TYR A 183 15.85 -9.00 -0.36
C TYR A 183 15.59 -9.84 0.90
N VAL A 184 14.93 -10.99 0.76
CA VAL A 184 14.68 -11.88 1.90
C VAL A 184 15.99 -12.36 2.53
N ARG A 185 17.03 -12.67 1.75
CA ARG A 185 18.38 -13.04 2.25
C ARG A 185 19.13 -11.90 2.92
N ALA A 186 18.85 -10.66 2.51
CA ALA A 186 19.46 -9.47 3.09
C ALA A 186 18.83 -9.06 4.43
N LEU A 187 17.63 -9.54 4.74
CA LEU A 187 17.01 -9.37 6.06
C LEU A 187 17.75 -10.17 7.15
N GLY A 188 17.79 -9.66 8.38
CA GLY A 188 18.31 -10.45 9.50
C GLY A 188 18.50 -9.64 10.78
N PRO A 189 18.59 -10.30 11.94
CA PRO A 189 18.56 -9.62 13.23
C PRO A 189 19.77 -8.70 13.45
N ALA A 190 20.94 -9.08 12.92
CA ALA A 190 22.17 -8.28 13.01
C ALA A 190 22.11 -6.96 12.21
N ALA A 191 21.12 -6.81 11.33
CA ALA A 191 20.92 -5.61 10.52
C ALA A 191 19.77 -4.73 11.04
N CYS A 192 19.19 -5.06 12.20
CA CYS A 192 18.13 -4.25 12.79
C CYS A 192 18.66 -2.90 13.29
N PRO A 193 17.99 -1.78 12.97
CA PRO A 193 18.25 -0.50 13.62
C PRO A 193 18.03 -0.56 15.13
N ALA A 194 18.64 0.36 15.88
CA ALA A 194 18.50 0.44 17.34
C ALA A 194 17.05 0.60 17.81
N PHE A 195 16.25 1.38 17.06
CA PHE A 195 14.83 1.53 17.34
C PHE A 195 14.04 0.41 16.66
N ALA A 196 13.19 -0.29 17.41
CA ALA A 196 12.36 -1.38 16.87
C ALA A 196 11.20 -0.88 15.98
N ARG A 197 10.81 0.39 16.15
CA ARG A 197 9.72 1.02 15.40
C ARG A 197 10.09 2.43 15.00
N GLU A 198 9.46 2.90 13.94
CA GLU A 198 9.62 4.25 13.42
C GLU A 198 8.30 4.83 12.96
N ARG A 199 8.23 6.17 12.88
CA ARG A 199 7.02 6.88 12.46
C ARG A 199 6.77 6.67 10.98
N THR A 200 5.52 6.37 10.64
CA THR A 200 5.04 6.43 9.26
C THR A 200 4.91 7.90 8.86
N SER A 201 5.45 8.29 7.71
CA SER A 201 5.45 9.69 7.26
C SER A 201 5.38 9.78 5.73
N PRO A 202 4.89 10.91 5.18
CA PRO A 202 4.93 11.18 3.74
C PRO A 202 6.36 11.15 3.20
N ARG A 203 7.34 11.68 3.96
CA ARG A 203 8.76 11.65 3.59
C ARG A 203 9.26 10.24 3.34
N ARG A 204 8.99 9.32 4.28
CA ARG A 204 9.43 7.92 4.15
C ARG A 204 8.78 7.23 2.96
N LEU A 205 7.46 7.36 2.80
CA LEU A 205 6.74 6.72 1.70
C LEU A 205 7.15 7.29 0.33
N LEU A 206 7.43 8.60 0.24
CA LEU A 206 7.99 9.20 -0.97
C LEU A 206 9.43 8.77 -1.23
N ASP A 207 10.23 8.56 -0.19
CA ASP A 207 11.57 8.00 -0.38
C ASP A 207 11.53 6.58 -0.93
N ASP A 208 10.65 5.72 -0.39
CA ASP A 208 10.39 4.39 -0.94
C ASP A 208 9.92 4.46 -2.40
N ALA A 209 9.04 5.42 -2.75
CA ALA A 209 8.61 5.64 -4.13
C ALA A 209 9.78 6.03 -5.04
N ARG A 210 10.65 6.95 -4.60
CA ARG A 210 11.84 7.37 -5.35
C ARG A 210 12.86 6.24 -5.50
N ARG A 211 13.01 5.37 -4.49
CA ARG A 211 13.88 4.18 -4.58
C ARG A 211 13.37 3.20 -5.61
N ALA A 212 12.06 2.93 -5.62
CA ALA A 212 11.44 2.11 -6.65
C ALA A 212 11.62 2.73 -8.06
N VAL A 213 11.45 4.05 -8.21
CA VAL A 213 11.75 4.74 -9.48
C VAL A 213 13.23 4.59 -9.87
N ARG A 214 14.18 4.71 -8.94
CA ARG A 214 15.61 4.45 -9.22
C ARG A 214 15.87 3.01 -9.69
N ALA A 215 15.20 2.04 -9.07
CA ALA A 215 15.29 0.64 -9.51
C ALA A 215 14.75 0.49 -10.93
N ALA A 216 13.64 1.16 -11.29
CA ALA A 216 13.12 1.18 -12.65
C ALA A 216 14.12 1.80 -13.65
N GLU A 217 14.72 2.95 -13.32
CA GLU A 217 15.76 3.61 -14.13
C GLU A 217 16.94 2.65 -14.38
N ALA A 218 17.40 1.96 -13.33
CA ALA A 218 18.51 1.04 -13.40
C ALA A 218 18.19 -0.23 -14.21
N SER A 219 16.96 -0.75 -14.14
CA SER A 219 16.50 -1.88 -14.95
C SER A 219 16.47 -1.53 -16.44
N LEU A 220 15.94 -0.35 -16.80
CA LEU A 220 15.95 0.12 -18.18
C LEU A 220 17.39 0.27 -18.71
N ALA A 221 18.29 0.82 -17.90
CA ALA A 221 19.71 0.97 -18.26
C ALA A 221 20.45 -0.37 -18.40
N ALA A 222 20.04 -1.41 -17.66
CA ALA A 222 20.63 -2.74 -17.70
C ALA A 222 20.10 -3.62 -18.85
N GLY A 223 19.21 -3.09 -19.72
CA GLY A 223 18.68 -3.82 -20.86
C GLY A 223 17.56 -4.80 -20.50
N ASP A 224 16.61 -4.40 -19.64
CA ASP A 224 15.35 -5.09 -19.35
C ASP A 224 14.45 -5.11 -20.61
N PRO A 225 14.46 -6.18 -21.42
CA PRO A 225 13.78 -6.19 -22.73
C PRO A 225 12.27 -6.05 -22.50
N ASP A 226 11.64 -5.10 -23.20
CA ASP A 226 10.23 -4.73 -23.04
C ASP A 226 9.83 -4.18 -21.65
N GLY A 227 10.82 -3.85 -20.81
CA GLY A 227 10.67 -3.14 -19.54
C GLY A 227 9.79 -3.77 -18.45
N PRO A 228 9.58 -5.09 -18.33
CA PRO A 228 8.65 -5.65 -17.35
C PRO A 228 9.12 -5.46 -15.90
N THR A 229 10.43 -5.50 -15.63
CA THR A 229 10.99 -5.20 -14.31
C THR A 229 10.76 -3.72 -14.00
N ALA A 230 11.11 -2.83 -14.94
CA ALA A 230 10.91 -1.40 -14.79
C ALA A 230 9.43 -1.04 -14.57
N ALA A 231 8.51 -1.65 -15.32
CA ALA A 231 7.08 -1.43 -15.18
C ALA A 231 6.56 -1.85 -13.80
N LEU A 232 7.06 -2.94 -13.22
CA LEU A 232 6.69 -3.35 -11.85
C LEU A 232 7.28 -2.41 -10.80
N MET A 233 8.52 -1.94 -10.98
CA MET A 233 9.14 -0.96 -10.09
C MET A 233 8.39 0.38 -10.11
N ILE A 234 7.88 0.81 -11.26
CA ILE A 234 7.01 1.99 -11.35
C ILE A 234 5.69 1.73 -10.62
N ALA A 235 5.09 0.54 -10.77
CA ALA A 235 3.89 0.17 -10.02
C ALA A 235 4.12 0.19 -8.50
N ALA A 236 5.31 -0.21 -8.04
CA ALA A 236 5.71 -0.11 -6.64
C ALA A 236 5.71 1.34 -6.14
N ALA A 237 6.27 2.26 -6.93
CA ALA A 237 6.27 3.68 -6.60
C ALA A 237 4.85 4.24 -6.52
N ARG A 238 3.97 3.85 -7.44
CA ARG A 238 2.55 4.23 -7.45
C ARG A 238 1.80 3.70 -6.22
N ALA A 239 2.05 2.46 -5.82
CA ALA A 239 1.49 1.90 -4.58
C ALA A 239 1.91 2.71 -3.35
N ARG A 240 3.14 3.24 -3.30
CA ARG A 240 3.58 4.14 -2.24
C ARG A 240 2.88 5.50 -2.26
N LEU A 241 2.65 6.08 -3.43
CA LEU A 241 1.85 7.31 -3.56
C LEU A 241 0.41 7.10 -3.09
N PHE A 242 -0.20 5.96 -3.41
CA PHE A 242 -1.55 5.64 -2.96
C PHE A 242 -1.65 5.64 -1.42
N LEU A 243 -0.69 5.03 -0.71
CA LEU A 243 -0.66 5.06 0.76
C LEU A 243 -0.57 6.49 1.32
N ILE A 244 0.01 7.43 0.58
CA ILE A 244 0.03 8.84 0.94
C ILE A 244 -1.33 9.48 0.62
N ASP A 245 -1.89 9.25 -0.57
CA ASP A 245 -3.19 9.79 -1.01
C ASP A 245 -4.30 9.53 0.00
N GLU A 246 -4.43 8.29 0.48
CA GLU A 246 -5.43 7.90 1.48
C GLU A 246 -5.34 8.75 2.76
N ARG A 247 -4.14 9.18 3.13
CA ARG A 247 -3.89 9.93 4.36
C ARG A 247 -4.14 11.43 4.21
N TYR A 248 -4.22 11.94 2.99
CA TYR A 248 -4.50 13.34 2.68
C TYR A 248 -5.94 13.58 2.19
N VAL A 249 -6.85 12.60 2.30
CA VAL A 249 -8.21 12.68 1.74
C VAL A 249 -9.01 13.93 2.15
N ALA A 250 -8.76 14.48 3.34
CA ALA A 250 -9.38 15.73 3.82
C ALA A 250 -8.74 17.02 3.26
N GLN A 251 -7.74 16.90 2.37
CA GLN A 251 -6.96 18.01 1.81
C GLN A 251 -6.95 17.92 0.27
N PRO A 252 -8.01 18.41 -0.40
CA PRO A 252 -8.22 18.19 -1.85
C PRO A 252 -7.09 18.67 -2.75
N ALA A 253 -6.42 19.76 -2.37
CA ALA A 253 -5.29 20.30 -3.13
C ALA A 253 -4.10 19.32 -3.13
N GLU A 254 -3.87 18.63 -2.02
CA GLU A 254 -2.74 17.69 -1.88
C GLU A 254 -3.06 16.36 -2.56
N VAL A 255 -4.31 15.91 -2.46
CA VAL A 255 -4.85 14.79 -3.24
C VAL A 255 -4.69 15.04 -4.75
N ALA A 256 -5.04 16.23 -5.24
CA ALA A 256 -4.87 16.56 -6.66
C ALA A 256 -3.40 16.49 -7.11
N ARG A 257 -2.47 16.97 -6.28
CA ARG A 257 -1.02 16.90 -6.55
C ARG A 257 -0.50 15.46 -6.55
N LEU A 258 -0.91 14.64 -5.57
CA LEU A 258 -0.55 13.23 -5.48
C LEU A 258 -1.06 12.44 -6.70
N ARG A 259 -2.32 12.65 -7.09
CA ARG A 259 -2.91 12.01 -8.27
C ARG A 259 -2.28 12.47 -9.57
N ALA A 260 -1.89 13.74 -9.70
CA ALA A 260 -1.12 14.21 -10.85
C ALA A 260 0.28 13.55 -10.90
N ALA A 261 0.93 13.35 -9.76
CA ALA A 261 2.20 12.64 -9.68
C ALA A 261 2.05 11.15 -10.03
N ASP A 262 0.98 10.50 -9.58
CA ASP A 262 0.65 9.10 -9.93
C ASP A 262 0.33 8.95 -11.42
N ALA A 263 -0.47 9.84 -12.00
CA ALA A 263 -0.82 9.81 -13.42
C ALA A 263 0.43 9.93 -14.32
N ARG A 264 1.42 10.74 -13.90
CA ARG A 264 2.72 10.81 -14.59
C ARG A 264 3.46 9.48 -14.51
N LEU A 265 3.51 8.82 -13.35
CA LEU A 265 4.09 7.48 -13.24
C LEU A 265 3.33 6.45 -14.08
N ALA A 266 2.00 6.52 -14.14
CA ALA A 266 1.20 5.63 -14.97
C ALA A 266 1.55 5.77 -16.46
N GLY A 267 1.73 7.01 -16.95
CA GLY A 267 2.20 7.26 -18.32
C GLY A 267 3.61 6.73 -18.57
N LEU A 268 4.52 6.88 -17.60
CA LEU A 268 5.89 6.34 -17.68
C LEU A 268 5.91 4.81 -17.61
N GLN A 269 4.99 4.21 -16.87
CA GLN A 269 4.81 2.76 -16.79
C GLN A 269 4.37 2.19 -18.14
N ALA A 270 3.45 2.86 -18.83
CA ALA A 270 3.07 2.50 -20.20
C ALA A 270 4.26 2.65 -21.16
N ALA A 271 4.94 3.80 -21.12
CA ALA A 271 6.13 4.04 -21.95
C ALA A 271 7.25 3.01 -21.73
N ALA A 272 7.45 2.54 -20.50
CA ALA A 272 8.43 1.48 -20.19
C ALA A 272 8.04 0.13 -20.81
N ARG A 273 6.75 -0.23 -20.78
CA ARG A 273 6.23 -1.46 -21.41
C ARG A 273 6.34 -1.43 -22.94
N ASP A 274 6.17 -0.24 -23.51
CA ASP A 274 6.29 -0.03 -24.95
C ASP A 274 7.75 0.15 -25.42
N GLY A 275 8.73 -0.06 -24.52
CA GLY A 275 10.16 0.07 -24.83
C GLY A 275 10.59 1.49 -25.22
N ARG A 276 9.84 2.52 -24.84
CA ARG A 276 10.13 3.88 -25.32
C ARG A 276 11.36 4.48 -24.62
N PRO A 277 12.30 5.08 -25.38
CA PRO A 277 13.55 5.61 -24.83
C PRO A 277 13.35 6.86 -23.94
N ASP A 278 12.19 7.52 -24.01
CA ASP A 278 11.87 8.67 -23.18
C ASP A 278 11.46 8.30 -21.74
N ALA A 279 11.12 7.04 -21.47
CA ALA A 279 10.71 6.56 -20.16
C ALA A 279 11.77 6.84 -19.08
N ALA A 280 13.03 6.49 -19.34
CA ALA A 280 14.13 6.71 -18.39
C ALA A 280 14.33 8.20 -18.04
N ARG A 281 14.32 9.08 -19.05
CA ARG A 281 14.41 10.54 -18.82
C ARG A 281 13.19 11.07 -18.05
N GLY A 282 12.00 10.54 -18.31
CA GLY A 282 10.79 10.89 -17.60
C GLY A 282 10.80 10.48 -16.13
N LEU A 283 11.33 9.30 -15.82
CA LEU A 283 11.53 8.82 -14.45
C LEU A 283 12.48 9.72 -13.67
N ALA A 284 13.61 10.12 -14.27
CA ALA A 284 14.56 11.05 -13.67
C ALA A 284 13.90 12.40 -13.33
N ARG A 285 13.11 12.95 -14.26
CA ARG A 285 12.36 14.20 -14.04
C ARG A 285 11.31 14.05 -12.94
N TRP A 286 10.56 12.95 -12.94
CA TRP A 286 9.59 12.68 -11.88
C TRP A 286 10.27 12.63 -10.51
N ARG A 287 11.42 11.96 -10.42
CA ARG A 287 12.18 11.82 -9.17
C ARG A 287 12.69 13.16 -8.65
N ALA A 288 13.16 14.04 -9.54
CA ALA A 288 13.52 15.41 -9.18
C ALA A 288 12.29 16.20 -8.66
N ALA A 289 11.20 16.23 -9.42
CA ALA A 289 9.97 16.94 -9.05
C ALA A 289 9.29 16.40 -7.78
N SER A 290 9.49 15.12 -7.44
CA SER A 290 8.93 14.52 -6.22
C SER A 290 9.50 15.10 -4.93
N ARG A 291 10.63 15.82 -4.98
CA ARG A 291 11.19 16.51 -3.80
C ARG A 291 10.35 17.72 -3.40
N ASP A 292 9.85 18.47 -4.37
CA ASP A 292 8.97 19.61 -4.10
C ASP A 292 7.60 19.13 -3.58
N LEU A 293 7.09 18.03 -4.14
CA LEU A 293 5.91 17.35 -3.63
C LEU A 293 6.10 16.91 -2.17
N GLU A 294 7.26 16.34 -1.83
CA GLU A 294 7.57 15.98 -0.45
C GLU A 294 7.54 17.18 0.48
N ALA A 295 8.24 18.27 0.12
CA ALA A 295 8.30 19.48 0.96
C ALA A 295 6.89 20.00 1.27
N MET A 296 6.02 20.05 0.26
CA MET A 296 4.62 20.45 0.42
C MET A 296 3.83 19.52 1.33
N LEU A 297 3.95 18.20 1.14
CA LEU A 297 3.23 17.23 1.97
C LEU A 297 3.73 17.28 3.42
N VAL A 298 5.03 17.37 3.66
CA VAL A 298 5.58 17.47 5.02
C VAL A 298 5.01 18.67 5.77
N LEU A 299 4.87 19.83 5.11
CA LEU A 299 4.23 21.01 5.73
C LEU A 299 2.76 20.78 6.11
N ARG A 300 2.06 19.92 5.37
CA ARG A 300 0.64 19.60 5.55
C ARG A 300 0.40 18.35 6.39
N GLN A 301 1.45 17.66 6.79
CA GLN A 301 1.40 16.41 7.55
C GLN A 301 0.59 16.52 8.86
N PRO A 302 0.71 17.60 9.67
CA PRO A 302 -0.04 17.70 10.94
C PRO A 302 -1.57 17.68 10.78
N ALA A 303 -2.09 18.04 9.61
CA ALA A 303 -3.52 18.03 9.30
C ALA A 303 -3.97 16.77 8.53
N SER A 304 -3.12 15.75 8.45
CA SER A 304 -3.36 14.51 7.68
C SER A 304 -3.48 13.30 8.60
N LEU A 305 -3.90 12.15 8.07
CA LEU A 305 -3.94 10.89 8.84
C LEU A 305 -2.54 10.31 9.18
N PHE A 306 -1.46 11.01 8.84
CA PHE A 306 -0.13 10.74 9.41
C PHE A 306 0.00 11.26 10.84
N ASP A 307 -0.82 12.23 11.23
CA ASP A 307 -0.90 12.71 12.60
C ASP A 307 -1.75 11.73 13.45
N PRO A 308 -1.23 11.23 14.59
CA PRO A 308 -1.94 10.29 15.46
C PRO A 308 -3.32 10.77 15.93
N ASP A 309 -3.47 12.05 16.25
CA ASP A 309 -4.71 12.60 16.80
C ASP A 309 -5.77 12.76 15.71
N VAL A 310 -5.35 13.16 14.50
CA VAL A 310 -6.22 13.19 13.32
C VAL A 310 -6.67 11.77 12.95
N LEU A 311 -5.76 10.79 12.95
CA LEU A 311 -6.08 9.39 12.67
C LEU A 311 -7.06 8.81 13.70
N LYS A 312 -6.83 9.04 14.99
CA LYS A 312 -7.72 8.61 16.08
C LYS A 312 -9.10 9.23 15.95
N THR A 313 -9.18 10.51 15.64
CA THR A 313 -10.46 11.21 15.44
C THR A 313 -11.22 10.67 14.24
N ALA A 314 -10.54 10.45 13.11
CA ALA A 314 -11.15 9.93 11.89
C ALA A 314 -11.71 8.50 12.05
N THR A 315 -11.07 7.69 12.90
CA THR A 315 -11.49 6.31 13.17
C THR A 315 -12.61 6.22 14.22
N ASN A 316 -12.55 7.01 15.29
CA ASN A 316 -13.58 7.04 16.33
C ASN A 316 -14.95 7.52 15.81
N ARG A 317 -14.98 8.44 14.84
CA ARG A 317 -16.24 8.91 14.22
C ARG A 317 -17.01 7.82 13.47
N ARG A 318 -16.41 6.63 13.26
CA ARG A 318 -17.00 5.54 12.45
C ARG A 318 -17.26 4.24 13.20
N LEU A 319 -16.69 4.06 14.39
CA LEU A 319 -17.03 2.91 15.22
C LEU A 319 -18.40 3.19 15.88
N PRO A 320 -19.37 2.25 15.84
CA PRO A 320 -20.58 2.40 16.64
C PRO A 320 -20.17 2.58 18.10
N PRO A 321 -20.89 3.41 18.89
CA PRO A 321 -20.57 3.60 20.29
C PRO A 321 -20.51 2.23 20.97
N LYS A 322 -19.44 2.00 21.74
CA LYS A 322 -19.35 0.79 22.55
C LYS A 322 -20.58 0.76 23.45
N THR A 323 -21.46 -0.21 23.22
CA THR A 323 -22.54 -0.52 24.17
C THR A 323 -21.86 -1.08 25.41
N SER A 324 -21.75 -0.25 26.45
CA SER A 324 -21.37 -0.65 27.80
C SER A 324 -22.38 -1.62 28.39
#